data_AF-A0A3M9ZUN2-F1
#
_entry.id   AF-A0A3M9ZUN2-F1
#
_cell.length_a   1.000
_cell.length_b   1.000
_cell.length_c   1.000
_cell.angle_alpha   90.00
_cell.angle_beta   90.00
_cell.angle_gamma   90.00
#
_symmetry.space_group_name_H-M   'P 1'
#
loop_
_entity.id
_entity.type
_entity.pdbx_description
1 polymer ?
#
loop_
_entity_poly.entity_id
_entity_poly.type
_entity_poly.pdbx_seq_one_letter_code
_entity_poly.pdbx_strand_id
1 'polypeptide(L)'
;MHLHPFWTLWKLDFDEGYFRIYDSKRMITGYFDPDYGDVFDRKDSEEVIESMIKNHDSVPGGIIMVPLVKFRLFDTDLNTSISEVEQNVARVSVHLAKWKGFLSSYGCQTHSVRISHTDQDMLTITFPVAFSQPTPLEKKILLETLSPILDRLEESGLL
;
A
#
# COMPACT_ATOMS: atom_id res chain seq x y z
N MET A 1 11.65 -34.33 0.25
CA MET A 1 10.84 -33.25 -0.33
C MET A 1 9.91 -32.75 0.77
N HIS A 2 10.39 -31.80 1.58
CA HIS A 2 9.59 -31.25 2.67
C HIS A 2 8.79 -30.08 2.12
N LEU A 3 7.48 -30.26 2.03
CA LEU A 3 6.53 -29.16 1.80
C LEU A 3 6.56 -28.28 3.05
N HIS A 4 7.16 -27.11 2.95
CA HIS A 4 6.99 -26.06 3.94
C HIS A 4 5.52 -25.63 3.95
N PRO A 5 4.93 -25.33 5.12
CA PRO A 5 3.58 -24.79 5.17
C PRO A 5 3.58 -23.43 4.47
N PHE A 6 2.63 -23.21 3.55
CA PHE A 6 2.32 -21.90 2.98
C PHE A 6 1.80 -20.99 4.11
N TRP A 7 2.70 -20.35 4.83
CA TRP A 7 2.34 -19.15 5.59
C TRP A 7 2.02 -18.09 4.54
N THR A 8 0.76 -17.66 4.46
CA THR A 8 0.41 -16.52 3.62
C THR A 8 1.24 -15.32 4.08
N LEU A 9 2.07 -14.81 3.16
CA LEU A 9 2.97 -13.67 3.37
C LEU A 9 2.19 -12.41 3.78
N TRP A 10 0.97 -12.28 3.27
CA TRP A 10 0.11 -11.12 3.47
C TRP A 10 -1.14 -11.46 4.28
N LYS A 11 -1.69 -10.46 4.97
CA LYS A 11 -3.02 -10.49 5.57
C LYS A 11 -3.71 -9.16 5.34
N LEU A 12 -5.02 -9.19 5.04
CA LEU A 12 -5.86 -8.00 5.01
C LEU A 12 -6.74 -7.96 6.26
N ASP A 13 -6.97 -6.83 6.88
CA ASP A 13 -8.09 -6.65 7.81
C ASP A 13 -8.90 -5.42 7.42
N PHE A 14 -10.21 -5.57 7.37
CA PHE A 14 -11.11 -4.46 7.07
C PHE A 14 -11.23 -3.53 8.28
N ASP A 15 -11.19 -2.23 8.03
CA ASP A 15 -11.29 -1.17 9.02
C ASP A 15 -11.81 0.11 8.36
N GLU A 16 -12.92 0.65 8.87
CA GLU A 16 -13.47 1.96 8.49
C GLU A 16 -13.46 2.26 6.97
N GLY A 17 -13.90 1.29 6.15
CA GLY A 17 -14.04 1.46 4.71
C GLY A 17 -12.82 1.09 3.87
N TYR A 18 -11.70 0.67 4.48
CA TYR A 18 -10.52 0.21 3.74
C TYR A 18 -9.95 -1.08 4.33
N PHE A 19 -9.00 -1.70 3.64
CA PHE A 19 -8.29 -2.89 4.11
C PHE A 19 -6.87 -2.53 4.53
N ARG A 20 -6.54 -2.74 5.80
CA ARG A 20 -5.16 -2.72 6.30
C ARG A 20 -4.40 -3.93 5.77
N ILE A 21 -3.24 -3.71 5.17
CA ILE A 21 -2.37 -4.75 4.62
C ILE A 21 -1.24 -5.00 5.62
N TYR A 22 -1.10 -6.26 6.04
CA TYR A 22 -0.07 -6.72 6.97
C TYR A 22 0.91 -7.66 6.30
N ASP A 23 2.19 -7.54 6.64
CA ASP A 23 3.25 -8.44 6.25
C ASP A 23 3.27 -9.75 7.09
N SER A 24 4.27 -10.60 6.82
CA SER A 24 4.48 -11.87 7.55
C SER A 24 4.79 -11.66 9.04
N LYS A 25 5.28 -10.48 9.42
CA LYS A 25 5.58 -10.10 10.80
C LYS A 25 4.38 -9.45 11.50
N ARG A 26 3.21 -9.38 10.85
CA ARG A 26 2.00 -8.71 11.34
C ARG A 26 2.18 -7.20 11.52
N MET A 27 3.12 -6.59 10.79
CA MET A 27 3.28 -5.15 10.72
C MET A 27 2.44 -4.59 9.58
N ILE A 28 1.82 -3.43 9.79
CA ILE A 28 1.08 -2.74 8.72
C ILE A 28 2.09 -2.25 7.69
N THR A 29 1.97 -2.76 6.46
CA THR A 29 2.80 -2.37 5.32
C THR A 29 2.10 -1.35 4.41
N GLY A 30 0.77 -1.29 4.49
CA GLY A 30 -0.02 -0.34 3.71
C GLY A 30 -1.51 -0.54 3.88
N TYR A 31 -2.26 0.06 2.97
CA TYR A 31 -3.71 0.05 2.93
C TYR A 31 -4.19 -0.13 1.49
N PHE A 32 -5.31 -0.83 1.32
CA PHE A 32 -6.04 -0.91 0.08
C PHE A 32 -7.42 -0.29 0.30
N ASP A 33 -7.71 0.79 -0.44
CA ASP A 33 -8.98 1.50 -0.45
C ASP A 33 -9.76 1.08 -1.70
N PRO A 34 -10.77 0.21 -1.60
CA PRO A 34 -11.53 -0.27 -2.75
C PRO A 34 -12.24 0.86 -3.49
N ASP A 35 -12.37 0.72 -4.80
CA ASP A 35 -13.23 1.59 -5.59
C ASP A 35 -14.69 1.15 -5.42
N TYR A 36 -15.37 1.75 -4.44
CA TYR A 36 -16.79 1.52 -4.20
C TYR A 36 -17.70 2.21 -5.23
N GLY A 37 -17.14 2.98 -6.18
CA GLY A 37 -17.88 3.81 -7.12
C GLY A 37 -18.34 5.14 -6.54
N ASP A 38 -19.41 5.71 -7.10
CA ASP A 38 -19.95 7.03 -6.74
C ASP A 38 -20.73 7.01 -5.40
N VAL A 39 -20.04 6.67 -4.31
CA VAL A 39 -20.63 6.55 -2.97
C VAL A 39 -20.17 7.66 -2.03
N PHE A 40 -18.98 8.22 -2.23
CA PHE A 40 -18.35 9.15 -1.28
C PHE A 40 -19.09 10.48 -1.08
N ASP A 41 -19.77 11.00 -2.09
CA ASP A 41 -20.53 12.26 -1.98
C ASP A 41 -21.91 12.09 -1.32
N ARG A 42 -22.26 10.86 -0.94
CA ARG A 42 -23.56 10.55 -0.34
C ARG A 42 -23.49 10.66 1.19
N LYS A 43 -24.58 11.12 1.80
CA LYS A 43 -24.71 11.20 3.27
C LYS A 43 -24.74 9.84 3.96
N ASP A 44 -25.11 8.79 3.23
CA ASP A 44 -25.22 7.40 3.68
C ASP A 44 -24.02 6.55 3.23
N SER A 45 -22.89 7.17 2.88
CA SER A 45 -21.73 6.48 2.28
C SER A 45 -21.18 5.35 3.15
N GLU A 46 -21.06 5.57 4.46
CA GLU A 46 -20.60 4.56 5.42
C GLU A 46 -21.52 3.33 5.45
N GLU A 47 -22.84 3.53 5.55
CA GLU A 47 -23.83 2.44 5.56
C GLU A 47 -23.82 1.64 4.25
N VAL A 48 -23.65 2.34 3.12
CA VAL A 48 -23.57 1.69 1.80
C VAL A 48 -22.29 0.85 1.71
N ILE A 49 -21.13 1.40 2.12
CA ILE A 49 -19.86 0.67 2.09
C ILE A 49 -19.92 -0.57 3.01
N GLU A 50 -20.46 -0.44 4.22
CA GLU A 50 -20.66 -1.58 5.13
C GLU A 50 -21.56 -2.65 4.50
N SER A 51 -22.63 -2.24 3.80
CA SER A 51 -23.50 -3.17 3.09
C SER A 51 -22.77 -3.89 1.95
N MET A 52 -21.98 -3.17 1.15
CA MET A 52 -21.18 -3.74 0.06
C MET A 52 -20.17 -4.76 0.58
N ILE A 53 -19.49 -4.45 1.69
CA ILE A 53 -18.55 -5.36 2.36
C ILE A 53 -19.27 -6.63 2.85
N LYS A 54 -20.43 -6.47 3.51
CA LYS A 54 -21.22 -7.61 4.01
C LYS A 54 -21.75 -8.51 2.90
N ASN A 55 -22.11 -7.94 1.76
CA ASN A 55 -22.63 -8.66 0.61
C ASN A 55 -21.52 -9.24 -0.28
N HIS A 56 -20.26 -8.90 0.00
CA HIS A 56 -19.11 -9.17 -0.86
C HIS A 56 -19.31 -8.65 -2.29
N ASP A 57 -19.88 -7.45 -2.41
CA ASP A 57 -20.08 -6.81 -3.71
C ASP A 57 -18.75 -6.72 -4.47
N SER A 58 -18.81 -6.79 -5.79
CA SER A 58 -17.59 -6.80 -6.61
C SER A 58 -17.15 -5.38 -6.96
N VAL A 59 -15.86 -5.11 -6.82
CA VAL A 59 -15.23 -3.82 -7.15
C VAL A 59 -14.26 -3.99 -8.33
N PRO A 60 -14.09 -2.96 -9.18
CA PRO A 60 -13.18 -3.03 -10.33
C PRO A 60 -11.70 -2.92 -9.93
N GLY A 61 -11.40 -2.51 -8.70
CA GLY A 61 -10.07 -2.18 -8.26
C GLY A 61 -10.09 -1.30 -7.01
N GLY A 62 -9.11 -0.42 -6.88
CA GLY A 62 -9.01 0.54 -5.80
C GLY A 62 -7.68 1.28 -5.80
N ILE A 63 -7.31 1.85 -4.67
CA ILE A 63 -6.06 2.58 -4.47
C ILE A 63 -5.24 1.84 -3.41
N ILE A 64 -3.98 1.57 -3.71
CA ILE A 64 -3.01 1.14 -2.69
C ILE A 64 -2.32 2.38 -2.12
N MET A 65 -2.19 2.45 -0.80
CA MET A 65 -1.35 3.39 -0.08
C MET A 65 -0.27 2.65 0.70
N VAL A 66 1.00 2.96 0.45
CA VAL A 66 2.15 2.36 1.14
C VAL A 66 3.19 3.43 1.47
N PRO A 67 4.14 3.17 2.40
CA PRO A 67 5.32 4.01 2.57
C PRO A 67 6.05 4.20 1.24
N LEU A 68 6.34 5.45 0.90
CA LEU A 68 7.21 5.79 -0.23
C LEU A 68 8.66 5.77 0.21
N VAL A 69 8.98 6.52 1.26
CA VAL A 69 10.33 6.65 1.78
C VAL A 69 10.30 7.29 3.16
N LYS A 70 11.18 6.82 4.05
CA LYS A 70 11.56 7.55 5.26
C LYS A 70 12.91 8.21 5.03
N PHE A 71 13.02 9.53 5.25
CA PHE A 71 14.25 10.27 4.94
C PHE A 71 15.38 9.93 5.91
N ARG A 72 15.04 9.65 7.17
CA ARG A 72 15.96 9.32 8.27
C ARG A 72 16.95 10.44 8.53
N LEU A 73 16.52 11.69 8.42
CA LEU A 73 17.43 12.83 8.63
C LEU A 73 17.88 12.95 10.09
N PHE A 74 17.10 12.41 11.04
CA PHE A 74 17.35 12.52 12.49
C PHE A 74 17.05 11.19 13.24
N ASP A 75 17.34 10.04 12.61
CA ASP A 75 16.82 8.72 13.02
C ASP A 75 17.32 8.20 14.39
N THR A 76 18.37 8.81 14.96
CA THR A 76 18.96 8.38 16.25
C THR A 76 19.16 9.49 17.28
N ASP A 77 19.32 10.74 16.83
CA ASP A 77 19.49 11.94 17.66
C ASP A 77 18.93 13.16 16.93
N LEU A 78 18.54 14.22 17.65
CA LEU A 78 18.15 15.51 17.06
C LEU A 78 19.32 16.25 16.39
N ASN A 79 20.52 15.67 16.42
CA ASN A 79 21.72 16.19 15.79
C ASN A 79 22.19 15.22 14.69
N THR A 80 22.63 15.77 13.56
CA THR A 80 23.24 15.02 12.45
C THR A 80 24.38 15.85 11.86
N SER A 81 25.35 15.21 11.22
CA SER A 81 26.36 15.88 10.42
C SER A 81 25.87 16.15 8.99
N ILE A 82 26.51 17.09 8.30
CA ILE A 82 26.24 17.34 6.86
C ILE A 82 26.48 16.07 6.04
N SER A 83 27.54 15.32 6.34
CA SER A 83 27.88 14.09 5.62
C SER A 83 26.78 13.02 5.74
N GLU A 84 26.14 12.88 6.91
CA GLU A 84 25.03 11.94 7.11
C GLU A 84 23.77 12.40 6.35
N VAL A 85 23.50 13.71 6.33
CA VAL A 85 22.39 14.29 5.54
C VAL A 85 22.60 13.97 4.06
N GLU A 86 23.80 14.18 3.53
CA GLU A 86 24.14 13.88 2.13
C GLU A 86 23.96 12.40 1.81
N GLN A 87 24.44 11.51 2.68
CA GLN A 87 24.28 10.06 2.52
C GLN A 87 22.80 9.64 2.50
N ASN A 88 21.99 10.20 3.41
CA ASN A 88 20.56 9.91 3.46
C ASN A 88 19.81 10.44 2.23
N VAL A 89 20.12 11.65 1.76
CA VAL A 89 19.56 12.19 0.52
C VAL A 89 19.93 11.31 -0.68
N ALA A 90 21.19 10.87 -0.78
CA ALA A 90 21.63 9.96 -1.84
C ALA A 90 20.89 8.61 -1.80
N ARG A 91 20.75 8.01 -0.61
CA ARG A 91 19.98 6.78 -0.39
C ARG A 91 18.52 6.94 -0.81
N VAL A 92 17.88 8.03 -0.41
CA VAL A 92 16.49 8.36 -0.78
C VAL A 92 16.37 8.49 -2.30
N SER A 93 17.30 9.18 -2.95
CA SER A 93 17.32 9.34 -4.40
C SER A 93 17.36 7.99 -5.14
N VAL A 94 18.21 7.06 -4.68
CA VAL A 94 18.26 5.68 -5.22
C VAL A 94 16.94 4.94 -5.02
N HIS A 95 16.31 5.08 -3.85
CA HIS A 95 15.02 4.45 -3.57
C HIS A 95 13.90 5.02 -4.45
N LEU A 96 13.86 6.34 -4.64
CA LEU A 96 12.91 6.98 -5.57
C LEU A 96 13.12 6.53 -7.02
N ALA A 97 14.35 6.23 -7.44
CA ALA A 97 14.61 5.66 -8.75
C ALA A 97 13.99 4.25 -8.91
N LYS A 98 14.03 3.42 -7.85
CA LYS A 98 13.33 2.12 -7.85
C LYS A 98 11.82 2.30 -7.99
N TRP A 99 11.23 3.23 -7.23
CA TRP A 99 9.80 3.56 -7.34
C TRP A 99 9.41 4.00 -8.75
N LYS A 100 10.20 4.89 -9.38
CA LYS A 100 9.96 5.29 -10.78
C LYS A 100 10.02 4.11 -11.74
N GLY A 101 10.99 3.20 -11.55
CA GLY A 101 11.10 1.96 -12.32
C GLY A 101 9.86 1.07 -12.16
N PHE A 102 9.44 0.84 -10.91
CA PHE A 102 8.24 0.06 -10.60
C PHE A 102 6.99 0.66 -11.26
N LEU A 103 6.70 1.94 -11.02
CA LEU A 103 5.51 2.62 -11.56
C LEU A 103 5.47 2.58 -13.09
N SER A 104 6.61 2.83 -13.75
CA SER A 104 6.73 2.72 -15.21
C SER A 104 6.44 1.30 -15.69
N SER A 105 7.06 0.29 -15.07
CA SER A 105 6.87 -1.12 -15.41
C SER A 105 5.52 -1.71 -15.03
N TYR A 106 4.76 -1.01 -14.17
CA TYR A 106 3.38 -1.32 -13.83
C TYR A 106 2.38 -0.61 -14.77
N GLY A 107 2.84 0.36 -15.57
CA GLY A 107 1.97 1.18 -16.40
C GLY A 107 1.18 2.23 -15.61
N CYS A 108 1.64 2.60 -14.42
CA CYS A 108 0.99 3.60 -13.58
C CYS A 108 1.25 5.02 -14.09
N GLN A 109 0.21 5.68 -14.59
CA GLN A 109 0.32 7.08 -15.05
C GLN A 109 0.00 8.10 -13.94
N THR A 110 -0.78 7.71 -12.94
CA THR A 110 -1.26 8.60 -11.88
C THR A 110 -0.90 8.05 -10.50
N HIS A 111 -0.23 8.87 -9.70
CA HIS A 111 0.08 8.56 -8.31
C HIS A 111 0.11 9.86 -7.50
N SER A 112 -0.08 9.75 -6.19
CA SER A 112 0.01 10.89 -5.26
C SER A 112 1.04 10.59 -4.20
N VAL A 113 1.80 11.61 -3.80
CA VAL A 113 2.76 11.52 -2.69
C VAL A 113 2.31 12.47 -1.58
N ARG A 114 2.27 11.98 -0.34
CA ARG A 114 1.80 12.73 0.83
C ARG A 114 2.73 12.48 2.02
N ILE A 115 2.70 13.38 3.00
CA ILE A 115 3.37 13.14 4.30
C ILE A 115 2.56 12.10 5.07
N SER A 116 3.23 11.16 5.72
CA SER A 116 2.57 10.21 6.61
C SER A 116 1.95 10.93 7.81
N HIS A 117 0.72 10.56 8.17
CA HIS A 117 0.05 11.12 9.34
C HIS A 117 0.69 10.71 10.67
N THR A 118 1.44 9.61 10.68
CA THR A 118 2.05 9.03 11.89
C THR A 118 3.55 9.31 12.02
N ASP A 119 4.20 9.74 10.93
CA ASP A 119 5.65 9.98 10.90
C ASP A 119 5.97 11.12 9.92
N GLN A 120 6.34 12.30 10.46
CA GLN A 120 6.63 13.48 9.65
C GLN A 120 7.90 13.34 8.79
N ASP A 121 8.78 12.37 9.10
CA ASP A 121 9.98 12.06 8.33
C ASP A 121 9.72 11.02 7.23
N MET A 122 8.46 10.59 7.07
CA MET A 122 8.04 9.60 6.08
C MET A 122 7.04 10.18 5.09
N LEU A 123 7.28 9.90 3.81
CA LEU A 123 6.28 10.08 2.75
C LEU A 123 5.58 8.77 2.47
N THR A 124 4.31 8.86 2.08
CA THR A 124 3.53 7.77 1.50
C THR A 124 3.31 8.02 0.02
N ILE A 125 3.08 6.93 -0.73
CA ILE A 125 2.64 6.97 -2.10
C ILE A 125 1.31 6.25 -2.22
N THR A 126 0.40 6.82 -3.00
CA THR A 126 -0.81 6.16 -3.45
C THR A 126 -0.82 5.98 -4.95
N PHE A 127 -1.30 4.83 -5.43
CA PHE A 127 -1.47 4.56 -6.85
C PHE A 127 -2.66 3.63 -7.09
N PRO A 128 -3.35 3.76 -8.24
CA PRO A 128 -4.50 2.93 -8.54
C PRO A 128 -4.07 1.50 -8.90
N VAL A 129 -4.91 0.56 -8.51
CA VAL A 129 -4.85 -0.85 -8.89
C VAL A 129 -6.15 -1.20 -9.60
N ALA A 130 -6.06 -1.64 -10.84
CA ALA A 130 -7.19 -2.16 -11.60
C ALA A 130 -7.14 -3.70 -11.59
N PHE A 131 -8.26 -4.33 -11.29
CA PHE A 131 -8.38 -5.78 -11.38
C PHE A 131 -8.72 -6.20 -12.81
N SER A 132 -8.34 -7.42 -13.19
CA SER A 132 -8.62 -7.97 -14.53
C SER A 132 -10.12 -8.19 -14.77
N GLN A 133 -10.88 -8.36 -13.70
CA GLN A 133 -12.33 -8.47 -13.66
C GLN A 133 -12.83 -7.93 -12.31
N PRO A 134 -14.10 -7.52 -12.19
CA PRO A 134 -14.66 -7.15 -10.90
C PRO A 134 -14.46 -8.27 -9.87
N THR A 135 -13.87 -7.92 -8.72
CA THR A 135 -13.48 -8.87 -7.68
C THR A 135 -14.35 -8.65 -6.44
N PRO A 136 -14.97 -9.70 -5.88
CA PRO A 136 -15.73 -9.61 -4.64
C PRO A 136 -14.91 -9.00 -3.50
N LEU A 137 -15.55 -8.17 -2.68
CA LEU A 137 -15.02 -7.63 -1.43
C LEU A 137 -14.87 -8.71 -0.32
N GLU A 138 -14.53 -9.93 -0.70
CA GLU A 138 -14.21 -11.03 0.20
C GLU A 138 -12.70 -11.02 0.47
N LYS A 139 -12.32 -10.94 1.74
CA LYS A 139 -10.92 -10.84 2.19
C LYS A 139 -9.95 -11.83 1.52
N LYS A 140 -10.34 -13.10 1.36
CA LYS A 140 -9.48 -14.12 0.76
C LYS A 140 -9.24 -13.85 -0.73
N ILE A 141 -10.31 -13.52 -1.46
CA ILE A 141 -10.26 -13.27 -2.91
C ILE A 141 -9.51 -11.97 -3.20
N LEU A 142 -9.76 -10.91 -2.42
CA LEU A 142 -9.00 -9.66 -2.50
C LEU A 142 -7.52 -9.91 -2.24
N LEU A 143 -7.18 -10.70 -1.22
CA LEU A 143 -5.79 -11.03 -0.92
C LEU A 143 -5.12 -11.78 -2.06
N GLU A 144 -5.77 -12.80 -2.63
CA GLU A 144 -5.26 -13.53 -3.79
C GLU A 144 -5.04 -12.60 -5.00
N THR A 145 -5.91 -11.60 -5.18
CA THR A 145 -5.83 -10.61 -6.26
C THR A 145 -4.72 -9.59 -6.04
N LEU A 146 -4.50 -9.15 -4.80
CA LEU A 146 -3.51 -8.13 -4.46
C LEU A 146 -2.10 -8.70 -4.26
N SER A 147 -1.98 -9.97 -3.85
CA SER A 147 -0.68 -10.59 -3.51
C SER A 147 0.36 -10.44 -4.62
N PRO A 148 0.07 -10.67 -5.92
CA PRO A 148 1.07 -10.48 -6.97
C PRO A 148 1.65 -9.06 -7.06
N ILE A 149 0.86 -8.04 -6.70
CA ILE A 149 1.30 -6.64 -6.68
C ILE A 149 2.19 -6.40 -5.46
N LEU A 150 1.78 -6.91 -4.30
CA LEU A 150 2.52 -6.81 -3.05
C LEU A 150 3.86 -7.55 -3.12
N ASP A 151 3.87 -8.77 -3.67
CA ASP A 151 5.06 -9.58 -3.89
C ASP A 151 6.05 -8.81 -4.78
N ARG A 152 5.58 -8.21 -5.88
CA ARG A 152 6.45 -7.41 -6.77
C ARG A 152 7.03 -6.17 -6.10
N LEU A 153 6.26 -5.51 -5.22
CA LEU A 153 6.75 -4.39 -4.43
C LEU A 153 7.86 -4.83 -3.45
N GLU A 154 7.66 -5.94 -2.74
CA GLU A 154 8.66 -6.52 -1.82
C GLU A 154 9.92 -6.98 -2.58
N GLU A 155 9.76 -7.71 -3.68
CA GLU A 155 10.88 -8.15 -4.54
C GLU A 155 11.68 -6.98 -5.12
N SER A 156 11.03 -5.83 -5.35
CA SER A 156 11.69 -4.60 -5.79
C SER A 156 12.39 -3.85 -4.65
N GLY A 157 12.23 -4.30 -3.40
CA GLY A 157 12.72 -3.64 -2.19
C GLY A 157 12.06 -2.28 -1.97
N LEU A 158 10.75 -2.20 -2.25
CA LEU A 158 9.89 -1.02 -2.03
C LEU A 158 9.03 -1.14 -0.77
N LEU A 159 8.89 -2.36 -0.23
CA LEU A 159 8.29 -2.68 1.07
C LEU A 159 9.32 -3.35 1.99
#